data_AF-A0A2K8NWU3-F1
#
_entry.id   AF-A0A2K8NWU3-F1
#
_cell.length_a   1.000
_cell.length_b   1.000
_cell.length_c   1.000
_cell.angle_alpha   90.00
_cell.angle_beta   90.00
_cell.angle_gamma   90.00
#
_symmetry.space_group_name_H-M   'P 1'
#
loop_
_entity.id
_entity.type
_entity.pdbx_description
1 polymer ?
#
loop_
_entity_poly.entity_id
_entity_poly.type
_entity_poly.pdbx_seq_one_letter_code
_entity_poly.pdbx_strand_id
1 'polypeptide(L)'
;MFYLFTKSILIEIGISNNNNYYIGDASYDSIPASIIANSYSSANWNRALKYKISKVPKDKIDHKYFMLDVNIYWNLKANKIELISDIFFFNEIINAQHFTTTFLDLMFTHYFKHTLTFSEVKNIDTKFIETFKPEICKNNLRIENVNNFLVLNENFDYENKKFKSISTLKGNEFDWKANKLNQIIYTFPKNKFNKIPLMEVTDFIDLNKSEFYINSISEINTKLILELTVFNHKCNADILKIMIEIINKSNDKLKNWHLYNLTNDSTYLINELSEIKKLDVEKDVYLKHVYSELRRNYDKDIANIMKIDN
;
A
#
# COMPACT_ATOMS: atom_id res chain seq x y z
N MET A 1 1.90 9.29 18.19
CA MET A 1 0.77 9.36 17.25
C MET A 1 1.26 8.90 15.90
N PHE A 2 0.46 8.13 15.17
CA PHE A 2 0.76 7.70 13.81
C PHE A 2 -0.14 8.46 12.84
N TYR A 3 0.43 9.22 11.91
CA TYR A 3 -0.34 10.02 10.96
C TYR A 3 -0.98 9.11 9.90
N LEU A 4 -2.27 9.32 9.63
CA LEU A 4 -3.01 8.54 8.64
C LEU A 4 -3.22 9.36 7.36
N PHE A 5 -3.93 10.48 7.46
CA PHE A 5 -4.17 11.37 6.33
C PHE A 5 -4.79 12.70 6.79
N THR A 6 -4.89 13.65 5.87
CA THR A 6 -5.65 14.89 6.03
C THR A 6 -6.92 14.83 5.18
N LYS A 7 -8.02 15.36 5.70
CA LYS A 7 -9.30 15.49 4.98
C LYS A 7 -9.95 16.84 5.26
N SER A 8 -10.22 17.57 4.19
CA SER A 8 -11.06 18.76 4.23
C SER A 8 -12.53 18.38 4.37
N ILE A 9 -13.19 19.00 5.35
CA ILE A 9 -14.62 18.86 5.64
C ILE A 9 -15.26 20.24 5.77
N LEU A 10 -16.56 20.32 5.53
CA LEU A 10 -17.32 21.53 5.82
C LEU A 10 -18.00 21.41 7.18
N ILE A 11 -17.76 22.38 8.05
CA ILE A 11 -18.46 22.54 9.31
C ILE A 11 -19.61 23.53 9.08
N GLU A 12 -20.84 23.10 9.33
CA GLU A 12 -22.00 23.97 9.34
C GLU A 12 -22.02 24.83 10.61
N ILE A 13 -22.19 26.14 10.43
CA ILE A 13 -22.31 27.14 11.47
C ILE A 13 -23.68 27.79 11.32
N GLY A 14 -24.51 27.60 12.33
CA GLY A 14 -25.84 28.19 12.41
C GLY A 14 -25.79 29.47 13.21
N ILE A 15 -26.28 30.56 12.64
CA ILE A 15 -26.36 31.86 13.30
C ILE A 15 -27.82 32.14 13.60
N SER A 16 -28.16 32.29 14.88
CA SER A 16 -29.50 32.73 15.30
C SER A 16 -29.61 34.25 15.34
N ASN A 17 -30.86 34.74 15.36
CA ASN A 17 -31.18 36.17 15.43
C ASN A 17 -30.62 36.88 16.70
N ASN A 18 -30.30 36.13 17.75
CA ASN A 18 -29.72 36.67 18.99
C ASN A 18 -28.17 36.60 18.99
N ASN A 19 -27.55 36.36 17.84
CA ASN A 19 -26.11 36.13 17.68
C ASN A 19 -25.55 34.92 18.45
N ASN A 20 -26.39 33.95 18.82
CA ASN A 20 -25.90 32.65 19.27
C ASN A 20 -25.53 31.80 18.05
N TYR A 21 -24.44 31.04 18.19
CA TYR A 21 -23.89 30.16 17.16
C TYR A 21 -24.14 28.70 17.49
N TYR A 22 -24.39 27.89 16.47
CA TYR A 22 -24.66 26.45 16.60
C TYR A 22 -23.75 25.66 15.68
N ILE A 23 -23.07 24.65 16.22
CA ILE A 23 -22.20 23.76 15.45
C ILE A 23 -22.39 22.34 15.98
N GLY A 24 -22.76 21.40 15.10
CA GLY A 24 -23.13 20.04 15.52
C GLY A 24 -24.29 20.07 16.51
N ASP A 25 -24.04 19.66 17.74
CA ASP A 25 -25.03 19.63 18.82
C ASP A 25 -24.74 20.61 19.97
N ALA A 26 -23.77 21.50 19.77
CA ALA A 26 -23.33 22.52 20.71
C ALA A 26 -23.81 23.93 20.33
N SER A 27 -23.94 24.79 21.34
CA SER A 27 -24.26 26.21 21.20
C SER A 27 -23.15 27.07 21.80
N TYR A 28 -22.87 28.21 21.18
CA TYR A 28 -21.82 29.14 21.58
C TYR A 28 -22.37 30.57 21.59
N ASP A 29 -22.08 31.32 22.65
CA ASP A 29 -22.44 32.75 22.73
C ASP A 29 -21.53 33.61 21.83
N SER A 30 -20.34 33.10 21.49
CA SER A 30 -19.42 33.74 20.56
C SER A 30 -18.52 32.71 19.88
N ILE A 31 -18.08 33.03 18.66
CA ILE A 31 -17.03 32.28 17.95
C ILE A 31 -16.01 33.27 17.39
N PRO A 32 -14.75 32.86 17.13
CA PRO A 32 -13.73 33.73 16.55
C PRO A 32 -14.20 34.44 15.28
N ALA A 33 -14.01 35.76 15.20
CA ALA A 33 -14.44 36.58 14.06
C ALA A 33 -13.80 36.13 12.74
N SER A 34 -12.57 35.60 12.79
CA SER A 34 -11.88 35.01 11.63
C SER A 34 -12.62 33.81 11.05
N ILE A 35 -13.33 33.03 11.86
CA ILE A 35 -14.13 31.90 11.39
C ILE A 35 -15.36 32.42 10.65
N ILE A 36 -16.06 33.41 11.22
CA ILE A 36 -17.25 34.01 10.60
C ILE A 36 -16.90 34.67 9.26
N ALA A 37 -15.82 35.44 9.23
CA ALA A 37 -15.37 36.17 8.04
C ALA A 37 -14.99 35.22 6.89
N ASN A 38 -14.48 34.03 7.22
CA ASN A 38 -14.10 33.01 6.24
C ASN A 38 -15.18 31.94 6.03
N SER A 39 -16.40 32.16 6.52
CA SER A 39 -17.53 31.24 6.29
C SER A 39 -18.36 31.67 5.08
N TYR A 40 -18.79 30.71 4.27
CA TYR A 40 -19.48 30.96 3.01
C TYR A 40 -20.94 30.49 3.05
N SER A 41 -21.82 31.20 2.33
CA SER A 41 -23.26 30.88 2.18
C SER A 41 -23.62 30.10 0.91
N SER A 42 -22.64 29.87 0.02
CA SER A 42 -22.88 29.40 -1.36
C SER A 42 -23.24 27.90 -1.50
N ALA A 43 -24.15 27.62 -2.45
CA ALA A 43 -24.67 26.29 -2.81
C ALA A 43 -23.72 25.39 -3.64
N ASN A 44 -22.59 25.91 -4.15
CA ASN A 44 -21.64 25.11 -4.95
C ASN A 44 -20.90 24.03 -4.14
N TRP A 45 -21.09 24.04 -2.82
CA TRP A 45 -20.53 23.09 -1.87
C TRP A 45 -21.37 21.82 -1.68
N ASN A 46 -22.43 21.60 -2.46
CA ASN A 46 -23.31 20.43 -2.32
C ASN A 46 -22.61 19.07 -2.48
N ARG A 47 -21.40 19.02 -3.06
CA ARG A 47 -20.59 17.80 -3.19
C ARG A 47 -19.60 17.56 -2.05
N ALA A 48 -19.30 18.58 -1.24
CA ALA A 48 -18.34 18.44 -0.14
C ALA A 48 -18.98 17.72 1.06
N LEU A 49 -18.16 17.01 1.82
CA LEU A 49 -18.62 16.30 3.00
C LEU A 49 -18.88 17.29 4.16
N LYS A 50 -20.11 17.32 4.68
CA LYS A 50 -20.60 18.34 5.62
C LYS A 50 -20.98 17.76 6.98
N TYR A 51 -20.40 18.30 8.05
CA TYR A 51 -20.87 18.10 9.42
C TYR A 51 -21.96 19.12 9.71
N LYS A 52 -23.18 18.63 10.01
CA LYS A 52 -24.40 19.45 10.10
C LYS A 52 -24.85 19.65 11.54
N ILE A 53 -25.63 20.70 11.76
CA ILE A 53 -26.28 21.00 13.03
C ILE A 53 -27.41 19.99 13.26
N SER A 54 -27.52 19.45 14.47
CA SER A 54 -28.48 18.39 14.80
C SER A 54 -29.69 18.89 15.61
N LYS A 55 -29.59 20.02 16.32
CA LYS A 55 -30.55 20.41 17.38
C LYS A 55 -31.46 21.62 17.10
N VAL A 56 -31.41 22.27 15.93
CA VAL A 56 -32.21 23.49 15.71
C VAL A 56 -33.09 23.41 14.45
N PRO A 57 -34.37 23.81 14.51
CA PRO A 57 -35.22 23.94 13.33
C PRO A 57 -34.57 24.86 12.29
N LYS A 58 -34.45 24.37 11.05
CA LYS A 58 -33.76 25.06 9.92
C LYS A 58 -34.35 26.43 9.62
N ASP A 59 -35.61 26.65 9.98
CA ASP A 59 -36.38 27.83 9.57
C ASP A 59 -36.08 29.08 10.43
N LYS A 60 -35.17 28.98 11.41
CA LYS A 60 -34.83 30.07 12.36
C LYS A 60 -33.34 30.39 12.46
N ILE A 61 -32.52 29.88 11.53
CA ILE A 61 -31.07 30.01 11.56
C ILE A 61 -30.53 30.37 10.17
N ASP A 62 -29.63 31.36 10.11
CA ASP A 62 -28.79 31.58 8.92
C ASP A 62 -27.66 30.54 8.92
N HIS A 63 -27.50 29.84 7.80
CA HIS A 63 -26.55 28.74 7.66
C HIS A 63 -25.33 29.18 6.88
N LYS A 64 -24.17 29.12 7.53
CA LYS A 64 -22.86 29.30 6.89
C LYS A 64 -22.03 28.05 6.99
N TYR A 65 -21.04 27.92 6.12
CA TYR A 65 -20.13 26.77 6.10
C TYR A 65 -18.68 27.22 6.17
N PHE A 66 -17.91 26.57 7.04
CA PHE A 66 -16.47 26.76 7.17
C PHE A 66 -15.72 25.52 6.66
N MET A 67 -14.74 25.70 5.77
CA MET A 67 -13.88 24.60 5.30
C MET A 67 -12.77 24.36 6.31
N LEU A 68 -12.72 23.17 6.88
CA LEU A 68 -11.76 22.76 7.88
C LEU A 68 -10.91 21.61 7.34
N ASP A 69 -9.60 21.81 7.33
CA ASP A 69 -8.66 20.70 7.18
C ASP A 69 -8.48 20.01 8.54
N VAL A 70 -8.76 18.71 8.54
CA VAL A 70 -8.61 17.83 9.71
C VAL A 70 -7.49 16.85 9.40
N ASN A 71 -6.50 16.79 10.28
CA ASN A 71 -5.46 15.77 10.32
C ASN A 71 -5.95 14.60 11.17
N ILE A 72 -5.90 13.40 10.61
CA ILE A 72 -6.36 12.17 11.23
C ILE A 72 -5.13 11.39 11.67
N TYR A 73 -5.10 11.03 12.94
CA TYR A 73 -4.04 10.22 13.53
C TYR A 73 -4.61 9.01 14.25
N TRP A 74 -3.81 7.96 14.31
CA TRP A 74 -3.98 6.90 15.29
C TRP A 74 -3.14 7.22 16.53
N ASN A 75 -3.82 7.44 17.66
CA ASN A 75 -3.17 7.48 18.96
C ASN A 75 -2.89 6.05 19.44
N LEU A 76 -1.65 5.60 19.23
CA LEU A 76 -1.18 4.26 19.57
C LEU A 76 -1.27 3.92 21.06
N LYS A 77 -1.15 4.91 21.96
CA LYS A 77 -1.22 4.70 23.42
C LYS A 77 -2.66 4.52 23.89
N ALA A 78 -3.56 5.37 23.39
CA ALA A 78 -4.97 5.33 23.74
C ALA A 78 -5.80 4.39 22.85
N ASN A 79 -5.16 3.76 21.86
CA ASN A 79 -5.76 2.94 20.82
C ASN A 79 -7.04 3.53 20.20
N LYS A 80 -6.99 4.81 19.82
CA LYS A 80 -8.13 5.53 19.25
C LYS A 80 -7.72 6.41 18.08
N ILE A 81 -8.69 6.77 17.24
CA ILE A 81 -8.53 7.86 16.29
C ILE A 81 -8.54 9.19 17.02
N GLU A 82 -7.60 10.06 16.66
CA GLU A 82 -7.49 11.41 17.17
C GLU A 82 -7.49 12.39 16.00
N LEU A 83 -8.27 13.46 16.13
CA LEU A 83 -8.49 14.44 15.08
C LEU A 83 -7.89 15.77 15.52
N ILE A 84 -7.06 16.36 14.66
CA ILE A 84 -6.39 17.63 14.94
C ILE A 84 -6.64 18.60 13.79
N SER A 85 -6.95 19.84 14.11
CA SER A 85 -6.95 20.96 13.17
C SER A 85 -6.00 22.05 13.64
N ASP A 86 -5.46 22.79 12.68
CA ASP A 86 -4.62 23.97 12.93
C ASP A 86 -5.42 25.11 13.58
N ILE A 87 -6.75 25.09 13.44
CA ILE A 87 -7.64 26.06 14.09
C ILE A 87 -8.10 25.46 15.42
N PHE A 88 -7.48 25.90 16.51
CA PHE A 88 -7.70 25.38 17.86
C PHE A 88 -9.18 25.32 18.27
N PHE A 89 -9.97 26.34 17.91
CA PHE A 89 -11.42 26.37 18.18
C PHE A 89 -12.15 25.11 17.72
N PHE A 90 -11.78 24.56 16.56
CA PHE A 90 -12.44 23.37 16.03
C PHE A 90 -11.97 22.06 16.67
N ASN A 91 -10.87 22.04 17.43
CA ASN A 91 -10.38 20.82 18.07
C ASN A 91 -11.38 20.27 19.10
N GLU A 92 -12.06 21.14 19.84
CA GLU A 92 -13.12 20.72 20.77
C GLU A 92 -14.33 20.14 20.02
N ILE A 93 -14.67 20.72 18.86
CA ILE A 93 -15.81 20.30 18.04
C ILE A 93 -15.55 18.94 17.38
N ILE A 94 -14.39 18.78 16.72
CA ILE A 94 -14.09 17.54 15.97
C ILE A 94 -13.79 16.36 16.90
N ASN A 95 -13.32 16.60 18.12
CA ASN A 95 -13.11 15.54 19.12
C ASN A 95 -14.32 15.30 20.02
N ALA A 96 -15.44 16.01 19.82
CA ALA A 96 -16.67 15.76 20.57
C ALA A 96 -17.24 14.38 20.25
N GLN A 97 -17.92 13.79 21.24
CA GLN A 97 -18.58 12.49 21.07
C GLN A 97 -19.61 12.52 19.93
N HIS A 98 -20.36 13.61 19.78
CA HIS A 98 -21.33 13.75 18.69
C HIS A 98 -20.67 13.69 17.31
N PHE A 99 -19.54 14.38 17.11
CA PHE A 99 -18.80 14.34 15.85
C PHE A 99 -18.33 12.92 15.53
N THR A 100 -17.71 12.27 16.52
CA THR A 100 -17.19 10.90 16.40
C THR A 100 -18.31 9.92 16.02
N THR A 101 -19.45 10.00 16.70
CA THR A 101 -20.56 9.04 16.52
C THR A 101 -21.42 9.28 15.28
N THR A 102 -21.49 10.52 14.77
CA THR A 102 -22.39 10.87 13.67
C THR A 102 -21.69 11.15 12.34
N PHE A 103 -20.39 11.45 12.37
CA PHE A 103 -19.71 11.98 11.19
C PHE A 103 -18.37 11.31 10.86
N LEU A 104 -17.63 10.80 11.83
CA LEU A 104 -16.32 10.18 11.58
C LEU A 104 -16.39 9.00 10.60
N ASP A 105 -17.34 8.08 10.80
CA ASP A 105 -17.53 6.93 9.92
C ASP A 105 -17.96 7.34 8.51
N LEU A 106 -18.78 8.38 8.41
CA LEU A 106 -19.17 8.97 7.13
C LEU A 106 -17.96 9.58 6.42
N MET A 107 -17.06 10.23 7.17
CA MET A 107 -15.82 10.78 6.65
C MET A 107 -14.89 9.71 6.10
N PHE A 108 -14.69 8.62 6.83
CA PHE A 108 -13.89 7.49 6.36
C PHE A 108 -14.51 6.82 5.14
N THR A 109 -15.80 6.52 5.19
CA THR A 109 -16.53 5.94 4.05
C THR A 109 -16.41 6.80 2.80
N HIS A 110 -16.51 8.12 2.94
CA HIS A 110 -16.33 9.04 1.82
C HIS A 110 -14.87 9.08 1.33
N TYR A 111 -13.90 9.10 2.24
CA TYR A 111 -12.48 9.16 1.88
C TYR A 111 -12.05 7.92 1.09
N PHE A 112 -12.46 6.74 1.56
CA PHE A 112 -12.05 5.45 1.04
C PHE A 112 -13.01 4.85 0.01
N LYS A 113 -14.05 5.58 -0.42
CA LYS A 113 -15.10 5.11 -1.35
C LYS A 113 -14.58 4.38 -2.60
N HIS A 114 -13.43 4.81 -3.11
CA HIS A 114 -12.81 4.28 -4.32
C HIS A 114 -11.46 3.61 -4.06
N THR A 115 -11.10 3.39 -2.80
CA THR A 115 -9.87 2.69 -2.43
C THR A 115 -10.10 1.19 -2.58
N LEU A 116 -9.20 0.52 -3.30
CA LEU A 116 -9.23 -0.93 -3.40
C LEU A 116 -8.76 -1.52 -2.06
N THR A 117 -9.44 -2.55 -1.57
CA THR A 117 -9.06 -3.19 -0.31
C THR A 117 -9.37 -4.66 -0.32
N PHE A 118 -8.54 -5.43 0.37
CA PHE A 118 -8.86 -6.79 0.74
C PHE A 118 -9.79 -6.78 1.96
N SER A 119 -10.71 -7.73 2.04
CA SER A 119 -11.63 -7.85 3.18
C SER A 119 -10.95 -8.37 4.46
N GLU A 120 -9.67 -8.73 4.38
CA GLU A 120 -8.90 -9.29 5.49
C GLU A 120 -8.48 -8.17 6.46
N VAL A 121 -8.71 -8.44 7.74
CA VAL A 121 -8.20 -7.61 8.84
C VAL A 121 -6.89 -8.21 9.30
N LYS A 122 -5.83 -7.41 9.26
CA LYS A 122 -4.48 -7.79 9.64
C LYS A 122 -4.12 -7.15 10.97
N ASN A 123 -3.35 -7.89 11.77
CA ASN A 123 -2.88 -7.42 13.05
C ASN A 123 -1.79 -6.35 12.88
N ILE A 124 -2.24 -5.11 12.70
CA ILE A 124 -1.41 -3.90 12.61
C ILE A 124 -1.60 -3.16 13.92
N ASP A 125 -0.92 -3.57 14.98
CA ASP A 125 -1.04 -2.97 16.31
C ASP A 125 0.03 -1.91 16.59
N THR A 126 0.01 -1.34 17.80
CA THR A 126 1.03 -0.40 18.27
C THR A 126 2.44 -0.99 18.16
N LYS A 127 2.61 -2.27 18.50
CA LYS A 127 3.92 -2.93 18.43
C LYS A 127 4.41 -3.04 16.99
N PHE A 128 3.54 -3.35 16.04
CA PHE A 128 3.84 -3.36 14.61
C PHE A 128 4.32 -1.98 14.16
N ILE A 129 3.58 -0.93 14.48
CA ILE A 129 3.91 0.45 14.07
C ILE A 129 5.24 0.91 14.68
N GLU A 130 5.49 0.60 15.96
CA GLU A 130 6.74 0.96 16.64
C GLU A 130 7.94 0.17 16.13
N THR A 131 7.75 -1.12 15.83
CA THR A 131 8.83 -2.02 15.38
C THR A 131 9.23 -1.74 13.93
N PHE A 132 8.24 -1.61 13.04
CA PHE A 132 8.47 -1.57 11.59
C PHE A 132 8.33 -0.18 10.99
N LYS A 133 7.77 0.79 11.71
CA LYS A 133 7.63 2.18 11.30
C LYS A 133 7.09 2.31 9.86
N PRO A 134 5.90 1.75 9.58
CA PRO A 134 5.32 1.80 8.25
C PRO A 134 5.08 3.24 7.79
N GLU A 135 5.09 3.44 6.48
CA GLU A 135 4.64 4.67 5.83
C GLU A 135 3.27 4.47 5.19
N ILE A 136 2.47 5.54 5.09
CA ILE A 136 1.20 5.52 4.37
C ILE A 136 1.50 5.54 2.86
N CYS A 137 1.11 4.48 2.14
CA CYS A 137 1.33 4.33 0.70
C CYS A 137 0.00 4.18 -0.03
N LYS A 138 -0.55 5.30 -0.49
CA LYS A 138 -1.85 5.31 -1.17
C LYS A 138 -1.81 4.54 -2.48
N ASN A 139 -2.88 3.81 -2.76
CA ASN A 139 -3.10 3.05 -3.99
C ASN A 139 -2.09 1.91 -4.21
N ASN A 140 -1.61 1.25 -3.15
CA ASN A 140 -0.64 0.17 -3.28
C ASN A 140 -1.15 -0.99 -4.16
N LEU A 141 -2.47 -1.26 -4.19
CA LEU A 141 -3.05 -2.29 -5.07
C LEU A 141 -3.07 -1.90 -6.56
N ARG A 142 -2.97 -0.61 -6.90
CA ARG A 142 -3.01 -0.09 -8.28
C ARG A 142 -1.64 -0.03 -8.96
N ILE A 143 -0.59 -0.56 -8.35
CA ILE A 143 0.74 -0.63 -8.97
C ILE A 143 0.63 -1.43 -10.29
N GLU A 144 0.95 -0.78 -11.42
CA GLU A 144 0.80 -1.36 -12.77
C GLU A 144 1.95 -2.33 -13.12
N ASN A 145 3.17 -1.98 -12.71
CA ASN A 145 4.37 -2.76 -12.97
C ASN A 145 4.84 -3.44 -11.69
N VAL A 146 4.75 -4.77 -11.67
CA VAL A 146 5.05 -5.61 -10.50
C VAL A 146 6.26 -6.51 -10.76
N ASN A 147 7.24 -6.01 -11.51
CA ASN A 147 8.41 -6.80 -11.85
C ASN A 147 9.24 -7.20 -10.61
N ASN A 148 9.55 -8.50 -10.52
CA ASN A 148 10.26 -9.13 -9.42
C ASN A 148 9.54 -8.98 -8.06
N PHE A 149 8.21 -8.99 -8.08
CA PHE A 149 7.43 -8.99 -6.84
C PHE A 149 7.30 -10.41 -6.29
N LEU A 150 7.31 -10.55 -4.96
CA LEU A 150 6.83 -11.75 -4.27
C LEU A 150 5.38 -11.50 -3.82
N VAL A 151 4.42 -12.19 -4.41
CA VAL A 151 2.99 -12.11 -4.11
C VAL A 151 2.65 -13.13 -3.03
N LEU A 152 2.10 -12.65 -1.91
CA LEU A 152 1.72 -13.45 -0.74
C LEU A 152 0.20 -13.58 -0.60
N ASN A 153 -0.55 -12.56 -1.00
CA ASN A 153 -2.02 -12.59 -1.00
C ASN A 153 -2.55 -13.22 -2.29
N GLU A 154 -3.32 -14.30 -2.16
CA GLU A 154 -3.88 -15.02 -3.32
C GLU A 154 -4.96 -14.23 -4.06
N ASN A 155 -5.57 -13.24 -3.42
CA ASN A 155 -6.59 -12.38 -4.01
C ASN A 155 -6.00 -11.27 -4.91
N PHE A 156 -4.67 -11.13 -4.96
CA PHE A 156 -4.03 -10.16 -5.82
C PHE A 156 -4.02 -10.66 -7.27
N ASP A 157 -4.83 -10.03 -8.12
CA ASP A 157 -4.82 -10.29 -9.56
C ASP A 157 -3.61 -9.63 -10.22
N TYR A 158 -2.63 -10.47 -10.60
CA TYR A 158 -1.48 -10.08 -11.40
C TYR A 158 -1.62 -10.48 -12.88
N GLU A 159 -2.67 -11.20 -13.30
CA GLU A 159 -2.79 -11.70 -14.68
C GLU A 159 -2.92 -10.55 -15.69
N ASN A 160 -3.52 -9.44 -15.26
CA ASN A 160 -3.69 -8.23 -16.05
C ASN A 160 -2.51 -7.23 -15.92
N LYS A 161 -1.45 -7.58 -15.17
CA LYS A 161 -0.32 -6.68 -14.89
C LYS A 161 0.90 -6.98 -15.76
N LYS A 162 1.73 -5.95 -15.99
CA LYS A 162 2.97 -6.10 -16.75
C LYS A 162 4.15 -6.39 -15.82
N PHE A 163 4.82 -7.52 -16.04
CA PHE A 163 6.06 -7.91 -15.35
C PHE A 163 6.94 -8.77 -16.26
N LYS A 164 8.24 -8.90 -15.94
CA LYS A 164 9.12 -9.92 -16.54
C LYS A 164 9.09 -11.20 -15.72
N SER A 165 9.19 -11.05 -14.40
CA SER A 165 9.09 -12.14 -13.43
C SER A 165 8.26 -11.72 -12.22
N ILE A 166 7.57 -12.67 -11.61
CA ILE A 166 7.03 -12.58 -10.24
C ILE A 166 7.26 -13.89 -9.53
N SER A 167 7.13 -13.88 -8.20
CA SER A 167 7.22 -15.05 -7.35
C SER A 167 5.95 -15.20 -6.53
N THR A 168 5.56 -16.44 -6.22
CA THR A 168 4.44 -16.77 -5.35
C THR A 168 4.87 -17.84 -4.35
N LEU A 169 4.22 -17.89 -3.18
CA LEU A 169 4.46 -18.94 -2.19
C LEU A 169 3.36 -20.00 -2.22
N LYS A 170 3.45 -20.91 -3.19
CA LYS A 170 2.51 -22.02 -3.39
C LYS A 170 3.27 -23.34 -3.57
N GLY A 171 2.62 -24.47 -3.32
CA GLY A 171 3.21 -25.80 -3.54
C GLY A 171 4.28 -26.21 -2.51
N ASN A 172 4.99 -27.30 -2.84
CA ASN A 172 5.94 -27.99 -1.96
C ASN A 172 7.40 -27.90 -2.41
N GLU A 173 7.65 -27.49 -3.65
CA GLU A 173 8.98 -27.40 -4.24
C GLU A 173 9.09 -26.17 -5.16
N PHE A 174 10.30 -25.92 -5.67
CA PHE A 174 10.51 -24.88 -6.66
C PHE A 174 9.92 -25.30 -7.99
N ASP A 175 9.10 -24.44 -8.57
CA ASP A 175 8.54 -24.62 -9.90
C ASP A 175 8.43 -23.26 -10.60
N TRP A 176 8.35 -23.26 -11.93
CA TRP A 176 8.16 -22.05 -12.70
C TRP A 176 7.38 -22.31 -13.98
N LYS A 177 6.71 -21.27 -14.46
CA LYS A 177 6.05 -21.30 -15.77
C LYS A 177 6.12 -19.94 -16.45
N ALA A 178 6.18 -19.96 -17.78
CA ALA A 178 5.93 -18.77 -18.59
C ALA A 178 4.46 -18.71 -19.00
N ASN A 179 3.81 -17.56 -18.80
CA ASN A 179 2.42 -17.38 -19.24
C ASN A 179 2.33 -17.08 -20.76
N LYS A 180 1.11 -16.84 -21.26
CA LYS A 180 0.86 -16.51 -22.67
C LYS A 180 1.44 -15.15 -23.11
N LEU A 181 1.74 -14.28 -22.14
CA LEU A 181 2.36 -12.97 -22.35
C LEU A 181 3.88 -13.01 -22.19
N ASN A 182 4.49 -14.20 -22.16
CA ASN A 182 5.93 -14.40 -22.00
C ASN A 182 6.49 -13.84 -20.68
N GLN A 183 5.68 -13.91 -19.62
CA GLN A 183 6.05 -13.46 -18.28
C GLN A 183 6.28 -14.68 -17.38
N ILE A 184 7.35 -14.66 -16.59
CA ILE A 184 7.76 -15.79 -15.76
C ILE A 184 7.07 -15.69 -14.40
N ILE A 185 6.51 -16.80 -13.94
CA ILE A 185 5.90 -16.94 -12.62
C ILE A 185 6.66 -18.03 -11.90
N TYR A 186 7.38 -17.65 -10.85
CA TYR A 186 8.05 -18.56 -9.94
C TYR A 186 7.12 -18.98 -8.81
N THR A 187 7.27 -20.23 -8.38
CA THR A 187 6.54 -20.83 -7.29
C THR A 187 7.53 -21.39 -6.29
N PHE A 188 7.45 -20.95 -5.04
CA PHE A 188 8.33 -21.36 -3.96
C PHE A 188 7.56 -22.00 -2.80
N PRO A 189 8.15 -22.96 -2.07
CA PRO A 189 7.51 -23.60 -0.94
C PRO A 189 7.35 -22.64 0.26
N LYS A 190 6.11 -22.35 0.64
CA LYS A 190 5.76 -21.40 1.71
C LYS A 190 6.43 -21.69 3.04
N ASN A 191 6.54 -22.98 3.41
CA ASN A 191 7.10 -23.42 4.69
C ASN A 191 8.55 -22.98 4.95
N LYS A 192 9.30 -22.58 3.91
CA LYS A 192 10.67 -22.08 4.05
C LYS A 192 10.75 -20.64 4.57
N PHE A 193 9.66 -19.88 4.50
CA PHE A 193 9.63 -18.44 4.80
C PHE A 193 9.01 -18.09 6.17
N ASN A 194 8.54 -19.08 6.93
CA ASN A 194 7.76 -18.88 8.17
C ASN A 194 8.47 -18.08 9.27
N LYS A 195 9.81 -17.97 9.23
CA LYS A 195 10.60 -17.27 10.27
C LYS A 195 10.87 -15.81 9.95
N ILE A 196 10.50 -15.35 8.75
CA ILE A 196 10.82 -14.00 8.30
C ILE A 196 9.75 -13.06 8.88
N PRO A 197 10.16 -12.06 9.70
CA PRO A 197 9.23 -11.05 10.18
C PRO A 197 8.56 -10.35 9.00
N LEU A 198 7.31 -9.91 9.17
CA LEU A 198 6.43 -9.27 8.16
C LEU A 198 5.69 -10.21 7.19
N MET A 199 6.11 -11.46 7.01
CA MET A 199 5.50 -12.35 6.01
C MET A 199 4.00 -12.56 6.22
N GLU A 200 3.53 -12.66 7.46
CA GLU A 200 2.12 -12.94 7.78
C GLU A 200 1.18 -11.76 7.50
N VAL A 201 1.70 -10.53 7.53
CA VAL A 201 0.89 -9.32 7.35
C VAL A 201 1.07 -8.68 5.97
N THR A 202 2.06 -9.11 5.19
CA THR A 202 2.37 -8.52 3.89
C THR A 202 1.56 -9.15 2.76
N ASP A 203 1.02 -8.33 1.85
CA ASP A 203 0.31 -8.82 0.66
C ASP A 203 1.24 -9.14 -0.49
N PHE A 204 2.23 -8.28 -0.71
CA PHE A 204 3.25 -8.45 -1.73
C PHE A 204 4.50 -7.62 -1.39
N ILE A 205 5.64 -8.03 -1.95
CA ILE A 205 6.95 -7.45 -1.67
C ILE A 205 7.61 -7.08 -3.00
N ASP A 206 8.05 -5.83 -3.15
CA ASP A 206 8.98 -5.46 -4.23
C ASP A 206 10.40 -5.86 -3.81
N LEU A 207 10.89 -6.98 -4.35
CA LEU A 207 12.20 -7.51 -4.00
C LEU A 207 13.35 -6.62 -4.46
N ASN A 208 13.13 -5.77 -5.48
CA ASN A 208 14.15 -4.84 -5.95
C ASN A 208 14.32 -3.67 -4.98
N LYS A 209 13.21 -3.21 -4.39
CA LYS A 209 13.19 -2.04 -3.50
C LYS A 209 13.20 -2.38 -2.03
N SER A 210 13.05 -3.66 -1.65
CA SER A 210 12.86 -4.07 -0.25
C SER A 210 11.61 -3.44 0.40
N GLU A 211 10.56 -3.23 -0.39
CA GLU A 211 9.29 -2.63 0.05
C GLU A 211 8.23 -3.71 0.28
N PHE A 212 7.64 -3.73 1.47
CA PHE A 212 6.60 -4.66 1.89
C PHE A 212 5.27 -3.92 1.92
N TYR A 213 4.35 -4.30 1.04
CA TYR A 213 3.06 -3.63 0.89
C TYR A 213 1.96 -4.36 1.65
N ILE A 214 1.20 -3.58 2.40
CA ILE A 214 0.14 -4.09 3.28
C ILE A 214 -1.13 -3.28 3.00
N ASN A 215 -2.21 -3.98 2.69
CA ASN A 215 -3.55 -3.45 2.61
C ASN A 215 -4.43 -4.19 3.64
N SER A 216 -5.08 -3.43 4.51
CA SER A 216 -5.92 -3.99 5.58
C SER A 216 -7.05 -3.05 5.92
N ILE A 217 -8.16 -3.61 6.39
CA ILE A 217 -9.14 -2.87 7.17
C ILE A 217 -8.58 -2.71 8.59
N SER A 218 -8.79 -1.55 9.22
CA SER A 218 -8.33 -1.28 10.57
C SER A 218 -9.23 -1.91 11.64
N GLU A 219 -8.63 -2.51 12.68
CA GLU A 219 -9.36 -3.04 13.84
C GLU A 219 -10.04 -1.94 14.66
N ILE A 220 -9.45 -0.74 14.73
CA ILE A 220 -10.01 0.38 15.52
C ILE A 220 -11.23 1.03 14.86
N ASN A 221 -11.37 0.91 13.54
CA ASN A 221 -12.54 1.38 12.79
C ASN A 221 -12.62 0.66 11.45
N THR A 222 -13.69 -0.10 11.21
CA THR A 222 -13.85 -0.91 9.98
C THR A 222 -14.06 -0.10 8.71
N LYS A 223 -14.28 1.22 8.80
CA LYS A 223 -14.32 2.15 7.67
C LYS A 223 -12.96 2.73 7.33
N LEU A 224 -11.97 2.58 8.22
CA LEU A 224 -10.60 3.00 7.97
C LEU A 224 -9.84 1.90 7.23
N ILE A 225 -9.32 2.25 6.06
CA ILE A 225 -8.42 1.40 5.28
C ILE A 225 -6.98 1.83 5.54
N LEU A 226 -6.12 0.86 5.82
CA LEU A 226 -4.70 1.03 6.00
C LEU A 226 -3.99 0.54 4.74
N GLU A 227 -3.42 1.48 3.99
CA GLU A 227 -2.50 1.21 2.88
C GLU A 227 -1.09 1.58 3.35
N LEU A 228 -0.32 0.58 3.73
CA LEU A 228 0.99 0.75 4.35
C LEU A 228 2.10 0.18 3.47
N THR A 229 3.28 0.79 3.58
CA THR A 229 4.54 0.23 3.08
C THR A 229 5.57 0.19 4.21
N VAL A 230 6.27 -0.93 4.34
CA VAL A 230 7.41 -1.07 5.24
C VAL A 230 8.66 -1.29 4.41
N PHE A 231 9.71 -0.51 4.67
CA PHE A 231 11.02 -0.70 4.06
C PHE A 231 11.91 -1.55 4.96
N ASN A 232 12.30 -2.75 4.52
CA ASN A 232 13.07 -3.67 5.34
C ASN A 232 14.08 -4.51 4.54
N HIS A 233 15.29 -3.98 4.37
CA HIS A 233 16.38 -4.66 3.69
C HIS A 233 16.77 -6.00 4.29
N LYS A 234 16.72 -6.12 5.62
CA LYS A 234 17.12 -7.38 6.29
C LYS A 234 16.15 -8.50 5.93
N CYS A 235 14.85 -8.26 6.07
CA CYS A 235 13.83 -9.25 5.70
C CYS A 235 13.92 -9.58 4.19
N ASN A 236 14.11 -8.57 3.33
CA ASN A 236 14.29 -8.79 1.90
C ASN A 236 15.52 -9.66 1.58
N ALA A 237 16.66 -9.41 2.23
CA ALA A 237 17.87 -10.19 2.07
C ALA A 237 17.69 -11.64 2.54
N ASP A 238 17.00 -11.85 3.67
CA ASP A 238 16.67 -13.20 4.17
C ASP A 238 15.78 -13.96 3.19
N ILE A 239 14.76 -13.29 2.62
CA ILE A 239 13.88 -13.83 1.57
C ILE A 239 14.70 -14.25 0.34
N LEU A 240 15.49 -13.33 -0.21
CA LEU A 240 16.30 -13.58 -1.40
C LEU A 240 17.29 -14.71 -1.17
N LYS A 241 17.94 -14.77 0.00
CA LYS A 241 18.84 -15.86 0.36
C LYS A 241 18.13 -17.21 0.32
N ILE A 242 16.94 -17.31 0.92
CA ILE A 242 16.14 -18.54 0.91
C ILE A 242 15.75 -18.92 -0.51
N MET A 243 15.29 -17.97 -1.33
CA MET A 243 14.91 -18.22 -2.73
C MET A 243 16.10 -18.70 -3.56
N ILE A 244 17.27 -18.07 -3.41
CA ILE A 244 18.51 -18.46 -4.08
C ILE A 244 18.93 -19.88 -3.65
N GLU A 245 18.88 -20.21 -2.36
CA GLU A 245 19.19 -21.56 -1.86
C GLU A 245 18.24 -22.62 -2.43
N ILE A 246 16.95 -22.29 -2.56
CA ILE A 246 15.94 -23.17 -3.13
C ILE A 246 16.23 -23.43 -4.63
N ILE A 247 16.50 -22.38 -5.42
CA ILE A 247 16.83 -22.52 -6.84
C ILE A 247 18.12 -23.32 -7.02
N ASN A 248 19.16 -23.05 -6.23
CA ASN A 248 20.44 -23.77 -6.30
C ASN A 248 20.31 -25.27 -6.00
N LYS A 249 19.34 -25.67 -5.18
CA LYS A 249 19.05 -27.07 -4.85
C LYS A 249 18.08 -27.73 -5.83
N SER A 250 17.49 -26.97 -6.75
CA SER A 250 16.60 -27.52 -7.77
C SER A 250 17.40 -28.31 -8.81
N ASN A 251 16.75 -29.28 -9.44
CA ASN A 251 17.32 -30.03 -10.57
C ASN A 251 17.07 -29.32 -11.92
N ASP A 252 16.71 -28.03 -11.89
CA ASP A 252 16.42 -27.27 -13.10
C ASP A 252 17.70 -26.95 -13.89
N LYS A 253 17.68 -27.25 -15.19
CA LYS A 253 18.82 -27.03 -16.08
C LYS A 253 19.11 -25.54 -16.32
N LEU A 254 18.10 -24.68 -16.16
CA LEU A 254 18.16 -23.23 -16.37
C LEU A 254 18.34 -22.44 -15.06
N LYS A 255 18.80 -23.09 -13.99
CA LYS A 255 18.97 -22.48 -12.65
C LYS A 255 19.66 -21.12 -12.66
N ASN A 256 20.75 -20.93 -13.42
CA ASN A 256 21.48 -19.67 -13.45
C ASN A 256 20.67 -18.55 -14.13
N TRP A 257 19.86 -18.88 -15.13
CA TRP A 257 18.93 -17.91 -15.73
C TRP A 257 17.84 -17.49 -14.74
N HIS A 258 17.33 -18.43 -13.94
CA HIS A 258 16.38 -18.11 -12.88
C HIS A 258 16.99 -17.24 -11.79
N LEU A 259 18.22 -17.55 -11.37
CA LEU A 259 18.97 -16.74 -10.40
C LEU A 259 19.19 -15.33 -10.95
N TYR A 260 19.61 -15.19 -12.21
CA TYR A 260 19.72 -13.88 -12.86
C TYR A 260 18.38 -13.13 -12.89
N ASN A 261 17.28 -13.79 -13.24
CA ASN A 261 15.96 -13.13 -13.28
C ASN A 261 15.50 -12.65 -11.90
N LEU A 262 15.90 -13.35 -10.83
CA LEU A 262 15.54 -13.03 -9.45
C LEU A 262 16.42 -11.91 -8.86
N THR A 263 17.73 -11.95 -9.13
CA THR A 263 18.72 -11.08 -8.47
C THR A 263 19.17 -9.91 -9.35
N ASN A 264 19.00 -10.01 -10.67
CA ASN A 264 19.66 -9.20 -11.69
C ASN A 264 21.20 -9.22 -11.62
N ASP A 265 21.80 -10.22 -10.95
CA ASP A 265 23.24 -10.36 -10.82
C ASP A 265 23.83 -11.04 -12.07
N SER A 266 24.62 -10.27 -12.83
CA SER A 266 25.23 -10.73 -14.08
C SER A 266 26.21 -11.89 -13.91
N THR A 267 26.73 -12.14 -12.70
CA THR A 267 27.63 -13.26 -12.43
C THR A 267 26.99 -14.61 -12.77
N TYR A 268 25.68 -14.76 -12.57
CA TYR A 268 24.97 -16.00 -12.95
C TYR A 268 24.97 -16.22 -14.47
N LEU A 269 24.78 -15.17 -15.27
CA LEU A 269 24.86 -15.28 -16.72
C LEU A 269 26.30 -15.55 -17.21
N ILE A 270 27.30 -14.94 -16.58
CA ILE A 270 28.72 -15.18 -16.90
C ILE A 270 29.09 -16.65 -16.64
N ASN A 271 28.66 -17.19 -15.50
CA ASN A 271 28.90 -18.59 -15.13
C ASN A 271 28.25 -19.55 -16.14
N GLU A 272 26.98 -19.31 -16.45
CA GLU A 272 26.22 -20.09 -17.43
C GLU A 272 26.89 -20.09 -18.82
N LEU A 273 27.25 -18.90 -19.33
CA LEU A 273 27.92 -18.76 -20.63
C LEU A 273 29.30 -19.44 -20.65
N SER A 274 29.98 -19.50 -19.50
CA SER A 274 31.26 -20.17 -19.36
C SER A 274 31.11 -21.70 -19.33
N GLU A 275 30.04 -22.23 -18.74
CA GLU A 275 29.73 -23.67 -18.74
C GLU A 275 29.39 -24.16 -20.15
N ILE A 276 28.58 -23.43 -20.91
CA ILE A 276 28.21 -23.80 -22.29
C ILE A 276 29.43 -23.87 -23.20
N LYS A 277 30.36 -22.90 -23.07
CA LYS A 277 31.65 -22.92 -23.81
C LYS A 277 32.45 -24.20 -23.56
N LYS A 278 32.35 -24.80 -22.37
CA LYS A 278 33.07 -26.04 -22.03
C LYS A 278 32.38 -27.30 -22.55
N LEU A 279 31.07 -27.24 -22.83
CA LEU A 279 30.26 -28.37 -23.28
C LEU A 279 30.30 -28.58 -24.81
N ASP A 280 31.07 -27.78 -25.55
CA ASP A 280 31.17 -27.79 -27.02
C ASP A 280 29.80 -27.68 -27.72
N VAL A 281 28.84 -27.02 -27.07
CA VAL A 281 27.54 -26.70 -27.65
C VAL A 281 27.61 -25.32 -28.29
N GLU A 282 27.12 -25.21 -29.53
CA GLU A 282 27.02 -23.93 -30.22
C GLU A 282 26.14 -22.96 -29.41
N LYS A 283 26.74 -21.82 -29.01
CA LYS A 283 26.10 -20.83 -28.13
C LYS A 283 24.72 -20.39 -28.64
N ASP A 284 24.58 -20.17 -29.95
CA ASP A 284 23.34 -19.69 -30.55
C ASP A 284 22.23 -20.74 -30.50
N VAL A 285 22.59 -22.03 -30.62
CA VAL A 285 21.64 -23.14 -30.46
C VAL A 285 21.16 -23.21 -29.01
N TYR A 286 22.08 -23.08 -28.05
CA TYR A 286 21.73 -23.06 -26.63
C TYR A 286 20.81 -21.87 -26.29
N LEU A 287 21.17 -20.66 -26.71
CA LEU A 287 20.36 -19.46 -26.43
C LEU A 287 18.97 -19.54 -27.04
N LYS A 288 18.84 -20.09 -28.26
CA LYS A 288 17.51 -20.37 -28.86
C LYS A 288 16.68 -21.31 -27.99
N HIS A 289 17.30 -22.35 -27.41
CA HIS A 289 16.61 -23.24 -26.47
C HIS A 289 16.17 -22.50 -25.20
N VAL A 290 17.06 -21.72 -24.57
CA VAL A 290 16.72 -20.90 -23.41
C VAL A 290 15.55 -19.95 -23.70
N TYR A 291 15.57 -19.28 -24.86
CA TYR A 291 14.52 -18.33 -25.25
C TYR A 291 13.20 -19.03 -25.54
N SER A 292 13.24 -20.26 -26.05
CA SER A 292 12.06 -21.11 -26.21
C SER A 292 11.44 -21.48 -24.86
N GLU A 293 12.26 -21.96 -23.91
CA GLU A 293 11.80 -22.42 -22.61
C GLU A 293 11.30 -21.26 -21.73
N LEU A 294 12.13 -20.24 -21.53
CA LEU A 294 11.80 -19.09 -20.67
C LEU A 294 10.87 -18.09 -21.36
N ARG A 295 10.67 -18.23 -22.67
CA ARG A 295 9.93 -17.30 -23.54
C ARG A 295 10.42 -15.85 -23.47
N ARG A 296 11.69 -15.65 -23.09
CA ARG A 296 12.28 -14.33 -22.88
C ARG A 296 13.54 -14.15 -23.72
N ASN A 297 13.67 -12.97 -24.32
CA ASN A 297 14.88 -12.56 -25.02
C ASN A 297 15.87 -11.93 -24.01
N TYR A 298 17.12 -12.42 -24.03
CA TYR A 298 18.22 -11.95 -23.20
C TYR A 298 19.35 -11.27 -23.98
N ASP A 299 19.20 -11.04 -25.28
CA ASP A 299 20.25 -10.50 -26.17
C ASP A 299 20.82 -9.19 -25.62
N LYS A 300 19.95 -8.28 -25.15
CA LYS A 300 20.37 -7.01 -24.56
C LYS A 300 21.17 -7.21 -23.26
N ASP A 301 20.72 -8.12 -22.41
CA ASP A 301 21.35 -8.42 -21.12
C ASP A 301 22.75 -9.03 -21.36
N ILE A 302 22.86 -9.97 -22.31
CA ILE A 302 24.12 -10.61 -22.73
C ILE A 302 25.06 -9.61 -23.40
N ALA A 303 24.56 -8.76 -24.31
CA ALA A 303 25.37 -7.76 -24.99
C ALA A 303 25.97 -6.74 -24.01
N ASN A 304 25.24 -6.39 -22.94
CA ASN A 304 25.76 -5.51 -21.90
C ASN A 304 26.91 -6.15 -21.11
N ILE A 305 26.81 -7.46 -20.80
CA ILE A 305 27.88 -8.19 -20.13
C ILE A 305 29.14 -8.24 -21.01
N MET A 306 28.98 -8.55 -22.29
CA MET A 306 30.09 -8.66 -23.23
C MET A 306 30.82 -7.32 -23.49
N LYS A 307 30.18 -6.18 -23.21
CA LYS A 307 30.82 -4.87 -23.26
C LYS A 307 31.68 -4.56 -22.04
N ILE A 308 31.44 -5.24 -20.91
CA ILE A 308 32.20 -5.06 -19.66
C ILE A 308 33.50 -5.86 -19.70
N ASP A 309 33.55 -6.94 -20.49
CA ASP A 309 34.72 -7.81 -20.66
C ASP A 309 35.71 -7.35 -21.76
N ASN A 310 35.42 -6.25 -22.48
CA ASN A 310 36.28 -5.62 -23.50
C ASN A 310 36.78 -4.25 -23.02
#